data_AF-K5UFI5-F1
#
_entry.id   AF-K5UFI5-F1
#
_cell.length_a   1.000
_cell.length_b   1.000
_cell.length_c   1.000
_cell.angle_alpha   90.00
_cell.angle_beta   90.00
_cell.angle_gamma   90.00
#
_symmetry.space_group_name_H-M   'P 1'
#
loop_
_entity.id
_entity.type
_entity.pdbx_description
1 polymer ?
#
loop_
_entity_poly.entity_id
_entity_poly.type
_entity_poly.pdbx_seq_one_letter_code
_entity_poly.pdbx_strand_id
1 'polypeptide(L)'
;MTKQTEGGRTKREARILFRAGANRDGWFDADDLLRQVDKAIDIFEAKTNGFAKGLWLFDNAPGHQKRAPNALSARNMTKNPSATWLPKSGVPMRDGWFMDGQNKISQPLYFPADHPTMPRWFKGMERIIQECGLWPERGLKAQCFDSFAKCLPGRTGCCCRRLLFNQPDFVSQKPQLQEYIESRSHFCDFYPKYHPETNFIEQYWGYSKLHYRNTPLTNNIQEMEKNVKEALDKASLLQIRRWANRAARFISSYAQGLDGAEAAYANRKFHGHRMLPAHVAASLKEEFKEMA
;
A
#
# COMPACT_ATOMS: atom_id res chain seq x y z
N MET A 1 5.86 -23.45 18.83
CA MET A 1 4.45 -23.37 18.40
C MET A 1 3.65 -24.44 19.12
N THR A 2 3.08 -24.11 20.27
CA THR A 2 2.20 -25.01 21.02
C THR A 2 0.80 -24.95 20.42
N LYS A 3 0.39 -26.05 19.77
CA LYS A 3 -0.98 -26.25 19.27
C LYS A 3 -1.85 -26.59 20.48
N GLN A 4 -2.74 -25.69 20.89
CA GLN A 4 -3.89 -26.07 21.72
C GLN A 4 -5.05 -26.43 20.79
N THR A 5 -5.44 -27.69 20.83
CA THR A 5 -6.60 -28.24 20.12
C THR A 5 -7.67 -28.60 21.13
N GLU A 6 -8.76 -27.85 21.14
CA GLU A 6 -10.07 -28.34 21.61
C GLU A 6 -11.03 -28.27 20.42
N GLY A 7 -11.62 -29.41 20.06
CA GLY A 7 -12.69 -29.49 19.05
C GLY A 7 -12.26 -29.46 17.59
N GLY A 8 -11.28 -30.27 17.17
CA GLY A 8 -11.09 -30.77 15.78
C GLY A 8 -10.83 -29.75 14.65
N ARG A 9 -10.96 -28.45 14.90
CA ARG A 9 -10.75 -27.37 13.94
C ARG A 9 -9.59 -26.54 14.44
N THR A 10 -8.46 -26.60 13.73
CA THR A 10 -7.28 -25.80 14.07
C THR A 10 -7.71 -24.32 14.09
N LYS A 11 -7.60 -23.66 15.24
CA LYS A 11 -7.92 -22.23 15.37
C LYS A 11 -6.88 -21.46 14.57
N ARG A 12 -7.23 -21.06 13.34
CA ARG A 12 -6.35 -20.28 12.47
C ARG A 12 -6.47 -18.81 12.85
N GLU A 13 -5.32 -18.17 13.03
CA GLU A 13 -5.20 -16.80 13.51
C GLU A 13 -4.34 -15.97 12.56
N ALA A 14 -4.82 -14.78 12.20
CA ALA A 14 -4.10 -13.80 11.38
C ALA A 14 -3.25 -12.83 12.20
N ARG A 15 -3.42 -12.79 13.54
CA ARG A 15 -2.59 -11.98 14.43
C ARG A 15 -1.22 -12.63 14.58
N ILE A 16 -0.17 -11.89 14.26
CA ILE A 16 1.22 -12.33 14.44
C ILE A 16 1.82 -11.49 15.56
N LEU A 17 2.41 -12.16 16.55
CA LEU A 17 3.18 -11.50 17.58
C LEU A 17 4.59 -11.23 17.04
N PHE A 18 5.04 -9.98 17.15
CA PHE A 18 6.36 -9.55 16.73
C PHE A 18 7.09 -8.90 17.92
N ARG A 19 8.28 -9.39 18.23
CA ARG A 19 9.12 -8.86 19.32
C ARG A 19 10.26 -8.04 18.71
N ALA A 20 10.08 -6.72 18.67
CA ALA A 20 11.06 -5.82 18.08
C ALA A 20 12.40 -5.81 18.85
N GLY A 21 13.51 -5.76 18.11
CA GLY A 21 14.87 -5.57 18.62
C GLY A 21 15.92 -6.45 17.94
N ALA A 22 17.18 -5.99 17.92
CA ALA A 22 18.29 -6.70 17.26
C ALA A 22 18.54 -8.11 17.83
N ASN A 23 18.27 -8.31 19.12
CA ASN A 23 18.39 -9.62 19.80
C ASN A 23 17.03 -10.34 19.91
N ARG A 24 16.08 -10.02 19.03
CA ARG A 24 14.73 -10.58 19.00
C ARG A 24 14.32 -10.87 17.55
N ASP A 25 13.14 -10.42 17.11
CA ASP A 25 12.63 -10.67 15.76
C ASP A 25 13.09 -9.61 14.74
N GLY A 26 14.01 -8.71 15.13
CA GLY A 26 14.55 -7.67 14.27
C GLY A 26 13.65 -6.44 14.16
N TRP A 27 13.53 -5.91 12.94
CA TRP A 27 12.69 -4.75 12.61
C TRP A 27 11.58 -5.19 11.66
N PHE A 28 10.35 -4.80 11.95
CA PHE A 28 9.20 -5.14 11.12
C PHE A 28 9.31 -4.45 9.76
N ASP A 29 9.22 -5.22 8.69
CA ASP A 29 9.30 -4.71 7.32
C ASP A 29 8.09 -5.09 6.45
N ALA A 30 8.12 -4.68 5.19
CA ALA A 30 7.04 -4.98 4.25
C ALA A 30 6.90 -6.48 3.94
N ASP A 31 7.97 -7.26 4.13
CA ASP A 31 7.96 -8.69 3.85
C ASP A 31 7.32 -9.44 5.04
N ASP A 32 7.46 -8.95 6.27
CA ASP A 32 6.64 -9.37 7.42
C ASP A 32 5.14 -9.13 7.18
N LEU A 33 4.79 -7.95 6.67
CA LEU A 33 3.40 -7.61 6.34
C LEU A 33 2.83 -8.54 5.26
N LEU A 34 3.59 -8.78 4.19
CA LEU A 34 3.18 -9.73 3.13
C LEU A 34 2.90 -11.12 3.71
N ARG A 35 3.79 -11.62 4.59
CA ARG A 35 3.58 -12.90 5.28
C ARG A 35 2.34 -12.91 6.17
N GLN A 36 2.00 -11.78 6.79
CA GLN A 36 0.77 -11.67 7.57
C GLN A 36 -0.47 -11.70 6.68
N VAL A 37 -0.44 -10.97 5.56
CA VAL A 37 -1.55 -10.87 4.61
C VAL A 37 -1.79 -12.19 3.89
N ASP A 38 -0.74 -12.90 3.50
CA ASP A 38 -0.80 -14.26 2.95
C ASP A 38 -1.61 -15.20 3.87
N LYS A 39 -1.25 -15.27 5.15
CA LYS A 39 -2.00 -16.06 6.16
C LYS A 39 -3.44 -15.58 6.34
N ALA A 40 -3.67 -14.26 6.29
CA ALA A 40 -5.01 -13.71 6.44
C ALA A 40 -5.90 -14.11 5.24
N ILE A 41 -5.35 -14.10 4.02
CA ILE A 41 -6.02 -14.56 2.81
C ILE A 41 -6.36 -16.05 2.92
N ASP A 42 -5.42 -16.91 3.33
CA ASP A 42 -5.69 -18.35 3.52
C ASP A 42 -6.83 -18.63 4.51
N ILE A 43 -6.90 -17.82 5.58
CA ILE A 43 -7.98 -17.91 6.57
C ILE A 43 -9.31 -17.45 5.96
N PHE A 44 -9.29 -16.36 5.20
CA PHE A 44 -10.46 -15.81 4.53
C PHE A 44 -11.02 -16.80 3.49
N GLU A 45 -10.20 -17.23 2.53
CA GLU A 45 -10.59 -18.14 1.44
C GLU A 45 -11.19 -19.43 1.99
N ALA A 46 -10.61 -20.00 3.03
CA ALA A 46 -11.10 -21.23 3.62
C ALA A 46 -12.29 -21.03 4.57
N LYS A 47 -12.59 -19.81 5.02
CA LYS A 47 -13.86 -19.47 5.71
C LYS A 47 -14.98 -19.23 4.72
N THR A 48 -14.65 -18.76 3.52
CA THR A 48 -15.58 -18.47 2.43
C THR A 48 -15.61 -19.59 1.40
N ASN A 49 -14.95 -20.73 1.62
CA ASN A 49 -14.83 -21.82 0.64
C ASN A 49 -14.49 -21.32 -0.79
N GLY A 50 -13.71 -20.25 -0.90
CA GLY A 50 -13.35 -19.61 -2.16
C GLY A 50 -14.47 -18.88 -2.91
N PHE A 51 -15.72 -18.85 -2.43
CA PHE A 51 -16.83 -18.22 -3.18
C PHE A 51 -16.80 -16.69 -3.15
N ALA A 52 -16.10 -16.10 -2.19
CA ALA A 52 -16.05 -14.65 -2.00
C ALA A 52 -14.68 -14.08 -2.36
N LYS A 53 -14.68 -12.87 -2.93
CA LYS A 53 -13.47 -12.05 -3.11
C LYS A 53 -13.35 -11.05 -1.97
N GLY A 54 -12.18 -10.99 -1.34
CA GLY A 54 -11.89 -10.02 -0.29
C GLY A 54 -11.52 -8.65 -0.86
N LEU A 55 -11.95 -7.59 -0.18
CA LEU A 55 -11.38 -6.25 -0.31
C LEU A 55 -10.48 -5.99 0.90
N TRP A 56 -9.18 -5.85 0.65
CA TRP A 56 -8.14 -5.64 1.65
C TRP A 56 -7.76 -4.16 1.67
N LEU A 57 -7.97 -3.51 2.82
CA LEU A 57 -7.76 -2.08 2.99
C LEU A 57 -6.59 -1.81 3.94
N PHE A 58 -5.66 -0.97 3.52
CA PHE A 58 -4.48 -0.59 4.29
C PHE A 58 -4.37 0.92 4.45
N ASP A 59 -3.78 1.41 5.53
CA ASP A 59 -3.39 2.82 5.60
C ASP A 59 -2.26 3.12 4.61
N ASN A 60 -2.14 4.39 4.22
CA ASN A 60 -1.14 4.85 3.26
C ASN A 60 0.24 5.06 3.90
N ALA A 61 0.71 4.05 4.63
CA ALA A 61 2.02 4.02 5.27
C ALA A 61 3.12 3.74 4.23
N PRO A 62 4.32 4.35 4.35
CA PRO A 62 5.42 4.12 3.40
C PRO A 62 5.79 2.64 3.22
N GLY A 63 5.68 1.82 4.27
CA GLY A 63 5.94 0.38 4.19
C GLY A 63 4.95 -0.36 3.29
N HIS A 64 3.68 0.05 3.29
CA HIS A 64 2.61 -0.57 2.49
C HIS A 64 2.73 -0.19 1.01
N GLN A 65 3.37 0.94 0.73
CA GLN A 65 3.63 1.47 -0.61
C GLN A 65 4.97 0.96 -1.21
N LYS A 66 5.70 0.07 -0.52
CA LYS A 66 6.93 -0.54 -1.04
C LYS A 66 6.60 -1.29 -2.33
N ARG A 67 7.28 -0.93 -3.42
CA ARG A 67 7.22 -1.66 -4.69
C ARG A 67 8.12 -2.89 -4.62
N ALA A 68 7.82 -3.89 -5.45
CA ALA A 68 8.63 -5.11 -5.51
C ALA A 68 10.11 -4.81 -5.85
N PRO A 69 11.06 -5.66 -5.45
CA PRO A 69 12.49 -5.45 -5.71
C PRO A 69 12.84 -5.23 -7.18
N ASN A 70 12.11 -5.88 -8.10
CA ASN A 70 12.29 -5.77 -9.54
C ASN A 70 11.35 -4.74 -10.20
N ALA A 71 10.62 -3.90 -9.45
CA ALA A 71 9.68 -2.95 -10.04
C ALA A 71 10.39 -1.85 -10.83
N LEU A 72 9.70 -1.30 -11.83
CA LEU A 72 10.24 -0.23 -12.68
C LEU A 72 10.45 1.06 -11.90
N SER A 73 11.61 1.70 -12.10
CA SER A 73 11.92 3.00 -11.51
C SER A 73 12.93 3.80 -12.33
N ALA A 74 12.48 4.95 -12.84
CA ALA A 74 13.33 5.85 -13.61
C ALA A 74 14.31 6.69 -12.76
N ARG A 75 14.23 6.63 -11.42
CA ARG A 75 14.92 7.61 -10.55
C ARG A 75 16.44 7.60 -10.67
N ASN A 76 17.03 6.43 -10.88
CA ASN A 76 18.49 6.23 -10.83
C ASN A 76 19.05 5.46 -12.04
N MET A 77 18.28 5.30 -13.11
CA MET A 77 18.74 4.64 -14.33
C MET A 77 19.95 5.40 -14.94
N THR A 78 20.91 4.65 -15.49
CA THR A 78 22.01 5.20 -16.27
C THR A 78 21.53 5.57 -17.67
N LYS A 79 22.13 6.61 -18.25
CA LYS A 79 21.78 7.03 -19.61
C LYS A 79 22.23 6.00 -20.66
N ASN A 80 23.47 5.52 -20.51
CA ASN A 80 24.12 4.62 -21.44
C ASN A 80 24.06 3.17 -20.92
N PRO A 81 24.33 2.18 -21.80
CA PRO A 81 24.46 0.79 -21.39
C PRO A 81 25.44 0.60 -20.23
N SER A 82 25.15 -0.35 -19.35
CA SER A 82 26.00 -0.65 -18.21
C SER A 82 25.97 -2.12 -17.84
N ALA A 83 27.16 -2.72 -17.67
CA ALA A 83 27.35 -4.08 -17.21
C ALA A 83 27.03 -4.26 -15.72
N THR A 84 27.18 -3.20 -14.93
CA THR A 84 27.20 -3.25 -13.46
C THR A 84 26.01 -2.54 -12.82
N TRP A 85 25.25 -1.76 -13.59
CA TRP A 85 24.14 -1.02 -13.04
C TRP A 85 22.98 -1.95 -12.63
N LEU A 86 22.57 -1.79 -11.38
CA LEU A 86 21.37 -2.37 -10.80
C LEU A 86 20.63 -1.29 -10.01
N PRO A 87 19.29 -1.40 -9.86
CA PRO A 87 18.56 -0.56 -8.92
C PRO A 87 19.03 -0.81 -7.49
N LYS A 88 18.66 0.09 -6.55
CA LYS A 88 19.04 0.00 -5.13
C LYS A 88 18.66 -1.34 -4.47
N SER A 89 17.63 -2.01 -4.97
CA SER A 89 17.21 -3.33 -4.51
C SER A 89 18.21 -4.44 -4.84
N GLY A 90 19.18 -4.22 -5.74
CA GLY A 90 20.12 -5.23 -6.23
C GLY A 90 19.50 -6.26 -7.18
N VAL A 91 18.21 -6.12 -7.53
CA VAL A 91 17.49 -7.04 -8.41
C VAL A 91 17.25 -6.37 -9.76
N PRO A 92 17.57 -7.00 -10.91
CA PRO A 92 17.25 -6.45 -12.22
C PRO A 92 15.78 -6.05 -12.32
N MET A 93 15.50 -4.89 -12.90
CA MET A 93 14.12 -4.48 -13.13
C MET A 93 13.44 -5.46 -14.09
N ARG A 94 12.16 -5.73 -13.85
CA ARG A 94 11.29 -6.48 -14.76
C ARG A 94 11.16 -5.75 -16.09
N ASP A 95 10.67 -6.45 -17.10
CA ASP A 95 10.42 -5.84 -18.40
C ASP A 95 9.35 -4.74 -18.29
N GLY A 96 9.60 -3.66 -19.02
CA GLY A 96 8.65 -2.58 -19.23
C GLY A 96 7.72 -2.89 -20.39
N TRP A 97 6.93 -1.89 -20.75
CA TRP A 97 6.11 -1.95 -21.96
C TRP A 97 5.78 -0.55 -22.45
N PHE A 98 5.56 -0.42 -23.74
CA PHE A 98 5.08 0.82 -24.35
C PHE A 98 3.93 0.52 -25.31
N MET A 99 3.19 1.56 -25.68
CA MET A 99 2.13 1.47 -26.67
C MET A 99 2.67 1.87 -28.03
N ASP A 100 2.53 1.00 -29.02
CA ASP A 100 2.70 1.32 -30.44
C ASP A 100 1.32 1.32 -31.10
N GLY A 101 0.74 2.50 -31.27
CA GLY A 101 -0.68 2.67 -31.57
C GLY A 101 -1.55 2.06 -30.47
N GLN A 102 -2.31 1.02 -30.81
CA GLN A 102 -3.17 0.27 -29.87
C GLN A 102 -2.47 -0.98 -29.30
N ASN A 103 -1.27 -1.31 -29.77
CA ASN A 103 -0.57 -2.53 -29.39
C ASN A 103 0.33 -2.28 -28.18
N LYS A 104 0.22 -3.15 -27.17
CA LYS A 104 1.12 -3.14 -26.02
C LYS A 104 2.35 -3.99 -26.34
N ILE A 105 3.50 -3.34 -26.50
CA ILE A 105 4.77 -3.99 -26.84
C ILE A 105 5.59 -4.20 -25.58
N SER A 106 6.03 -5.44 -25.33
CA SER A 106 6.95 -5.77 -24.24
C SER A 106 8.32 -5.15 -24.49
N GLN A 107 8.92 -4.55 -23.47
CA GLN A 107 10.22 -3.90 -23.57
C GLN A 107 11.20 -4.45 -22.53
N PRO A 108 12.09 -5.36 -22.92
CA PRO A 108 13.22 -5.76 -22.08
C PRO A 108 14.13 -4.57 -21.79
N LEU A 109 14.45 -4.32 -20.52
CA LEU A 109 15.35 -3.23 -20.11
C LEU A 109 16.83 -3.64 -20.07
N TYR A 110 17.08 -4.93 -20.24
CA TYR A 110 18.40 -5.54 -20.29
C TYR A 110 18.58 -6.24 -21.63
N PHE A 111 19.82 -6.33 -22.10
CA PHE A 111 20.13 -7.14 -23.28
C PHE A 111 20.01 -8.63 -22.96
N PRO A 112 19.69 -9.47 -23.95
CA PRO A 112 19.63 -10.91 -23.74
C PRO A 112 21.01 -11.49 -23.45
N ALA A 113 21.04 -12.71 -22.91
CA ALA A 113 22.28 -13.35 -22.48
C ALA A 113 23.24 -13.70 -23.63
N ASP A 114 22.71 -13.82 -24.84
CA ASP A 114 23.41 -14.12 -26.10
C ASP A 114 23.77 -12.86 -26.90
N HIS A 115 23.52 -11.65 -26.36
CA HIS A 115 23.87 -10.42 -27.06
C HIS A 115 25.38 -10.38 -27.34
N PRO A 116 25.82 -10.12 -28.59
CA PRO A 116 27.20 -10.36 -29.05
C PRO A 116 28.25 -9.59 -28.25
N THR A 117 27.94 -8.37 -27.80
CA THR A 117 28.92 -7.48 -27.12
C THR A 117 28.52 -7.01 -25.72
N MET A 118 27.24 -7.12 -25.33
CA MET A 118 26.70 -6.54 -24.09
C MET A 118 25.74 -7.52 -23.40
N PRO A 119 26.09 -8.80 -23.22
CA PRO A 119 25.18 -9.80 -22.68
C PRO A 119 24.73 -9.40 -21.27
N ARG A 120 23.41 -9.37 -21.06
CA ARG A 120 22.76 -8.99 -19.78
C ARG A 120 23.01 -7.57 -19.28
N TRP A 121 23.67 -6.70 -20.05
CA TRP A 121 23.85 -5.31 -19.62
C TRP A 121 22.50 -4.61 -19.56
N PHE A 122 22.35 -3.70 -18.61
CA PHE A 122 21.25 -2.74 -18.66
C PHE A 122 21.40 -1.88 -19.90
N LYS A 123 20.33 -1.69 -20.68
CA LYS A 123 20.38 -1.02 -22.00
C LYS A 123 20.72 0.47 -21.92
N GLY A 124 20.44 1.11 -20.80
CA GLY A 124 20.52 2.57 -20.67
C GLY A 124 19.26 3.26 -21.18
N MET A 125 18.91 4.38 -20.53
CA MET A 125 17.69 5.12 -20.85
C MET A 125 17.63 5.60 -22.29
N GLU A 126 18.76 6.00 -22.91
CA GLU A 126 18.74 6.50 -24.28
C GLU A 126 18.20 5.46 -25.25
N ARG A 127 18.72 4.23 -25.18
CA ARG A 127 18.27 3.14 -26.03
C ARG A 127 16.82 2.73 -25.74
N ILE A 128 16.44 2.66 -24.46
CA ILE A 128 15.06 2.36 -24.05
C ILE A 128 14.09 3.41 -24.63
N ILE A 129 14.44 4.70 -24.60
CA ILE A 129 13.61 5.77 -25.14
C ILE A 129 13.55 5.74 -26.67
N GLN A 130 14.67 5.42 -27.34
CA GLN A 130 14.71 5.21 -28.80
C GLN A 130 13.83 4.04 -29.23
N GLU A 131 13.86 2.91 -28.50
CA GLU A 131 13.01 1.75 -28.75
C GLU A 131 11.51 2.09 -28.64
N CYS A 132 11.14 3.05 -27.78
CA CYS A 132 9.77 3.56 -27.68
C CYS A 132 9.40 4.58 -28.77
N GLY A 133 10.33 4.99 -29.64
CA GLY A 133 10.11 6.07 -30.62
C GLY A 133 10.01 7.47 -30.00
N LEU A 134 10.50 7.66 -28.77
CA LEU A 134 10.34 8.91 -28.00
C LEU A 134 11.62 9.74 -27.91
N TRP A 135 12.68 9.36 -28.64
CA TRP A 135 13.96 10.04 -28.59
C TRP A 135 13.94 11.31 -29.45
N PRO A 136 14.13 12.51 -28.87
CA PRO A 136 14.12 13.74 -29.64
C PRO A 136 15.41 13.91 -30.45
N GLU A 137 15.34 14.60 -31.59
CA GLU A 137 16.49 14.86 -32.48
C GLU A 137 17.67 15.51 -31.76
N ARG A 138 17.40 16.44 -30.84
CA ARG A 138 18.45 17.13 -30.06
C ARG A 138 19.03 16.27 -28.94
N GLY A 139 18.52 15.05 -28.76
CA GLY A 139 18.82 14.16 -27.66
C GLY A 139 18.34 14.67 -26.31
N LEU A 140 18.56 13.85 -25.28
CA LEU A 140 18.25 14.19 -23.89
C LEU A 140 19.47 14.04 -22.99
N LYS A 141 19.58 14.93 -22.00
CA LYS A 141 20.45 14.70 -20.83
C LYS A 141 19.86 13.56 -20.00
N ALA A 142 20.71 12.88 -19.24
CA ALA A 142 20.28 11.84 -18.31
C ALA A 142 19.27 12.39 -17.29
N GLN A 143 19.58 13.57 -16.74
CA GLN A 143 18.87 14.24 -15.67
C GLN A 143 19.00 15.77 -15.84
N CYS A 144 17.96 16.51 -15.44
CA CYS A 144 18.07 17.97 -15.28
C CYS A 144 18.72 18.30 -13.94
N PHE A 145 19.72 19.19 -13.97
CA PHE A 145 20.45 19.61 -12.76
C PHE A 145 20.94 18.39 -11.95
N ASP A 146 21.08 18.55 -10.63
CA ASP A 146 21.65 17.52 -9.76
C ASP A 146 20.58 16.61 -9.13
N SER A 147 19.28 16.93 -9.25
CA SER A 147 18.22 16.15 -8.61
C SER A 147 16.91 16.13 -9.40
N PHE A 148 16.20 15.01 -9.32
CA PHE A 148 14.90 14.84 -9.98
C PHE A 148 13.88 15.91 -9.54
N ALA A 149 14.01 16.42 -8.31
CA ALA A 149 13.17 17.47 -7.74
C ALA A 149 13.41 18.85 -8.38
N LYS A 150 14.56 19.07 -9.03
CA LYS A 150 14.90 20.32 -9.71
C LYS A 150 14.37 20.40 -11.16
N CYS A 151 13.69 19.36 -11.66
CA CYS A 151 13.01 19.48 -12.97
C CYS A 151 11.92 20.56 -12.88
N LEU A 152 11.79 21.40 -13.91
CA LEU A 152 10.74 22.42 -13.96
C LEU A 152 9.35 21.78 -13.82
N PRO A 153 8.46 22.33 -12.96
CA PRO A 153 7.09 21.84 -12.82
C PRO A 153 6.35 21.75 -14.16
N GLY A 154 5.53 20.71 -14.34
CA GLY A 154 4.75 20.48 -15.56
C GLY A 154 5.54 19.93 -16.77
N ARG A 155 6.88 19.91 -16.73
CA ARG A 155 7.67 19.32 -17.81
C ARG A 155 7.79 17.80 -17.65
N THR A 156 7.33 17.05 -18.64
CA THR A 156 7.35 15.58 -18.66
C THR A 156 8.50 14.99 -19.48
N GLY A 157 9.10 15.74 -20.42
CA GLY A 157 10.14 15.25 -21.34
C GLY A 157 11.50 15.96 -21.24
N CYS A 158 11.81 16.66 -20.13
CA CYS A 158 13.00 17.51 -20.05
C CYS A 158 14.34 16.76 -19.93
N CYS A 159 14.32 15.49 -19.53
CA CYS A 159 15.48 14.60 -19.45
C CYS A 159 15.02 13.14 -19.51
N CYS A 160 15.96 12.22 -19.74
CA CYS A 160 15.67 10.79 -19.85
C CYS A 160 14.87 10.26 -18.65
N ARG A 161 15.31 10.58 -17.42
CA ARG A 161 14.63 10.13 -16.20
C ARG A 161 13.20 10.65 -16.09
N ARG A 162 12.97 11.93 -16.45
CA ARG A 162 11.64 12.54 -16.36
C ARG A 162 10.70 11.97 -17.43
N LEU A 163 11.21 11.75 -18.64
CA LEU A 163 10.45 11.13 -19.73
C LEU A 163 10.00 9.73 -19.35
N LEU A 164 10.93 8.88 -18.91
CA LEU A 164 10.64 7.51 -18.46
C LEU A 164 9.74 7.47 -17.23
N PHE A 165 9.96 8.35 -16.25
CA PHE A 165 9.12 8.40 -15.04
C PHE A 165 7.63 8.63 -15.35
N ASN A 166 7.32 9.34 -16.44
CA ASN A 166 5.95 9.61 -16.85
C ASN A 166 5.42 8.61 -17.88
N GLN A 167 6.18 7.58 -18.24
CA GLN A 167 5.66 6.53 -19.13
C GLN A 167 4.60 5.68 -18.41
N PRO A 168 3.57 5.19 -19.13
CA PRO A 168 2.44 4.50 -18.53
C PRO A 168 2.82 3.29 -17.66
N ASP A 169 3.81 2.51 -18.06
CA ASP A 169 4.31 1.34 -17.35
C ASP A 169 5.06 1.69 -16.06
N PHE A 170 5.84 2.77 -16.06
CA PHE A 170 6.53 3.29 -14.86
C PHE A 170 5.55 3.92 -13.85
N VAL A 171 4.51 4.61 -14.33
CA VAL A 171 3.48 5.25 -13.49
C VAL A 171 2.56 4.21 -12.87
N SER A 172 2.14 3.21 -13.65
CA SER A 172 1.20 2.17 -13.21
C SER A 172 1.80 1.09 -12.29
N GLN A 173 3.09 1.20 -11.94
CA GLN A 173 3.71 0.28 -10.97
C GLN A 173 2.99 0.32 -9.62
N LYS A 174 2.42 -0.81 -9.24
CA LYS A 174 1.69 -1.00 -7.99
C LYS A 174 2.65 -1.34 -6.84
N PRO A 175 2.27 -1.08 -5.58
CA PRO A 175 2.97 -1.63 -4.43
C PRO A 175 2.99 -3.16 -4.49
N GLN A 176 4.04 -3.78 -3.95
CA GLN A 176 4.20 -5.24 -3.92
C GLN A 176 3.02 -5.92 -3.20
N LEU A 177 2.54 -5.29 -2.13
CA LEU A 177 1.37 -5.75 -1.39
C LEU A 177 0.12 -5.85 -2.28
N GLN A 178 -0.13 -4.83 -3.09
CA GLN A 178 -1.25 -4.82 -4.03
C GLN A 178 -1.07 -5.88 -5.12
N GLU A 179 0.11 -5.97 -5.73
CA GLU A 179 0.41 -7.02 -6.73
C GLU A 179 0.15 -8.42 -6.16
N TYR A 180 0.57 -8.66 -4.92
CA TYR A 180 0.40 -9.94 -4.25
C TYR A 180 -1.09 -10.26 -4.01
N ILE A 181 -1.87 -9.33 -3.45
CA ILE A 181 -3.30 -9.53 -3.19
C ILE A 181 -4.09 -9.75 -4.50
N GLU A 182 -3.79 -8.99 -5.55
CA GLU A 182 -4.43 -9.15 -6.85
C GLU A 182 -4.07 -10.50 -7.50
N SER A 183 -2.84 -10.99 -7.31
CA SER A 183 -2.45 -12.32 -7.80
C SER A 183 -3.22 -13.46 -7.10
N ARG A 184 -3.72 -13.22 -5.88
CA ARG A 184 -4.66 -14.09 -5.15
C ARG A 184 -6.13 -13.85 -5.53
N SER A 185 -6.41 -13.16 -6.65
CA SER A 185 -7.77 -12.87 -7.14
C SER A 185 -8.64 -12.06 -6.15
N HIS A 186 -8.00 -11.21 -5.34
CA HIS A 186 -8.66 -10.31 -4.40
C HIS A 186 -8.41 -8.84 -4.76
N PHE A 187 -9.13 -7.93 -4.11
CA PHE A 187 -8.98 -6.48 -4.29
C PHE A 187 -8.14 -5.89 -3.17
N CYS A 188 -7.29 -4.91 -3.51
CA CYS A 188 -6.51 -4.13 -2.56
C CYS A 188 -6.77 -2.65 -2.81
N ASP A 189 -6.96 -1.88 -1.75
CA ASP A 189 -7.09 -0.43 -1.81
C ASP A 189 -6.49 0.21 -0.55
N PHE A 190 -6.28 1.53 -0.58
CA PHE A 190 -5.57 2.27 0.46
C PHE A 190 -6.43 3.41 0.99
N TYR A 191 -6.48 3.54 2.31
CA TYR A 191 -7.13 4.69 2.95
C TYR A 191 -6.42 6.00 2.59
N PRO A 192 -7.15 7.14 2.55
CA PRO A 192 -6.55 8.45 2.37
C PRO A 192 -5.47 8.74 3.41
N LYS A 193 -4.41 9.41 2.98
CA LYS A 193 -3.31 9.78 3.88
C LYS A 193 -3.82 10.80 4.92
N TYR A 194 -3.45 10.62 6.18
CA TYR A 194 -3.83 11.51 7.30
C TYR A 194 -5.32 11.50 7.69
N HIS A 195 -6.06 10.43 7.36
CA HIS A 195 -7.46 10.25 7.74
C HIS A 195 -7.72 8.98 8.58
N PRO A 196 -7.14 8.88 9.79
CA PRO A 196 -7.24 7.66 10.63
C PRO A 196 -8.69 7.27 10.99
N GLU A 197 -9.61 8.23 11.02
CA GLU A 197 -11.04 8.02 11.27
C GLU A 197 -11.74 7.16 10.19
N THR A 198 -11.14 7.03 9.01
CA THR A 198 -11.62 6.16 7.92
C THR A 198 -11.19 4.71 8.09
N ASN A 199 -10.28 4.41 9.02
CA ASN A 199 -9.77 3.08 9.28
C ASN A 199 -10.26 2.56 10.64
N PHE A 200 -11.19 1.60 10.64
CA PHE A 200 -11.79 1.11 11.88
C PHE A 200 -10.80 0.39 12.80
N ILE A 201 -9.65 -0.06 12.29
CA ILE A 201 -8.62 -0.71 13.10
C ILE A 201 -8.06 0.23 14.18
N GLU A 202 -8.10 1.55 13.95
CA GLU A 202 -7.66 2.55 14.93
C GLU A 202 -8.53 2.52 16.19
N GLN A 203 -9.84 2.32 16.03
CA GLN A 203 -10.75 2.16 17.17
C GLN A 203 -10.53 0.83 17.89
N TYR A 204 -10.27 -0.25 17.14
CA TYR A 204 -9.93 -1.55 17.71
C TYR A 204 -8.64 -1.48 18.54
N TRP A 205 -7.60 -0.81 18.04
CA TRP A 205 -6.35 -0.60 18.78
C TRP A 205 -6.54 0.32 19.98
N GLY A 206 -7.30 1.41 19.85
CA GLY A 206 -7.61 2.30 20.96
C GLY A 206 -8.31 1.57 22.11
N TYR A 207 -9.33 0.76 21.78
CA TYR A 207 -10.05 -0.06 22.74
C TYR A 207 -9.14 -1.11 23.42
N SER A 208 -8.33 -1.81 22.63
CA SER A 208 -7.42 -2.82 23.15
C SER A 208 -6.34 -2.21 24.05
N LYS A 209 -5.78 -1.05 23.68
CA LYS A 209 -4.80 -0.33 24.50
C LYS A 209 -5.39 0.15 25.82
N LEU A 210 -6.64 0.62 25.83
CA LEU A 210 -7.35 0.98 27.06
C LEU A 210 -7.41 -0.21 28.02
N HIS A 211 -7.82 -1.38 27.53
CA HIS A 211 -7.90 -2.58 28.35
C HIS A 211 -6.55 -3.07 28.85
N TYR A 212 -5.52 -3.02 28.00
CA TYR A 212 -4.16 -3.35 28.40
C TYR A 212 -3.65 -2.41 29.49
N ARG A 213 -3.89 -1.09 29.37
CA ARG A 213 -3.45 -0.12 30.38
C ARG A 213 -4.13 -0.28 31.74
N ASN A 214 -5.27 -0.97 31.78
CA ASN A 214 -5.99 -1.28 33.02
C ASN A 214 -5.56 -2.63 33.64
N THR A 215 -4.62 -3.36 33.04
CA THR A 215 -4.06 -4.57 33.67
C THR A 215 -3.03 -4.19 34.74
N PRO A 216 -2.75 -5.05 35.73
CA PRO A 216 -1.62 -4.87 36.62
C PRO A 216 -0.32 -4.62 35.85
N LEU A 217 0.54 -3.75 36.40
CA LEU A 217 1.86 -3.50 35.83
C LEU A 217 2.73 -4.74 36.01
N THR A 218 3.43 -5.10 34.94
CA THR A 218 4.36 -6.23 34.94
C THR A 218 5.60 -5.88 34.13
N ASN A 219 6.74 -6.39 34.57
CA ASN A 219 8.03 -6.35 33.87
C ASN A 219 8.34 -7.71 33.20
N ASN A 220 7.46 -8.71 33.34
CA ASN A 220 7.60 -10.01 32.72
C ASN A 220 7.04 -10.01 31.29
N ILE A 221 7.87 -10.36 30.30
CA ILE A 221 7.47 -10.30 28.88
C ILE A 221 6.38 -11.30 28.51
N GLN A 222 6.35 -12.47 29.15
CA GLN A 222 5.32 -13.48 28.91
C GLN A 222 3.96 -13.02 29.46
N GLU A 223 3.97 -12.36 30.62
CA GLU A 223 2.77 -11.76 31.20
C GLU A 223 2.28 -10.57 30.36
N MET A 224 3.18 -9.70 29.91
CA MET A 224 2.83 -8.62 28.96
C MET A 224 2.19 -9.17 27.69
N GLU A 225 2.75 -10.23 27.10
CA GLU A 225 2.20 -10.88 25.92
C GLU A 225 0.80 -11.45 26.17
N LYS A 226 0.59 -12.12 27.31
CA LYS A 226 -0.71 -12.64 27.71
C LYS A 226 -1.73 -11.49 27.85
N ASN A 227 -1.37 -10.42 28.54
CA ASN A 227 -2.21 -9.25 28.75
C ASN A 227 -2.59 -8.57 27.43
N VAL A 228 -1.65 -8.49 26.46
CA VAL A 228 -1.94 -7.97 25.11
C VAL A 228 -2.99 -8.83 24.40
N LYS A 229 -2.83 -10.16 24.42
CA LYS A 229 -3.79 -11.08 23.77
C LYS A 229 -5.17 -10.97 24.39
N GLU A 230 -5.26 -10.98 25.72
CA GLU A 230 -6.52 -10.84 26.44
C GLU A 230 -7.19 -9.50 26.16
N ALA A 231 -6.43 -8.40 26.13
CA ALA A 231 -6.96 -7.08 25.81
C ALA A 231 -7.50 -6.98 24.37
N LEU A 232 -6.83 -7.62 23.41
CA LEU A 232 -7.28 -7.71 22.02
C LEU A 232 -8.56 -8.55 21.89
N ASP A 233 -8.67 -9.65 22.65
CA ASP A 233 -9.83 -10.55 22.63
C ASP A 233 -11.10 -9.95 23.26
N LYS A 234 -10.99 -8.85 24.01
CA LYS A 234 -12.14 -8.14 24.59
C LYS A 234 -13.01 -7.44 23.55
N ALA A 235 -12.50 -7.16 22.36
CA ALA A 235 -13.27 -6.49 21.31
C ALA A 235 -14.31 -7.47 20.73
N SER A 236 -15.59 -7.24 21.03
CA SER A 236 -16.68 -8.04 20.48
C SER A 236 -16.88 -7.78 18.98
N LEU A 237 -17.41 -8.77 18.26
CA LEU A 237 -17.78 -8.63 16.85
C LEU A 237 -18.77 -7.47 16.61
N LEU A 238 -19.69 -7.23 17.54
CA LEU A 238 -20.64 -6.12 17.46
C LEU A 238 -19.92 -4.76 17.52
N GLN A 239 -18.94 -4.61 18.41
CA GLN A 239 -18.13 -3.38 18.49
C GLN A 239 -17.34 -3.17 17.20
N ILE A 240 -16.68 -4.22 16.69
CA ILE A 240 -15.92 -4.15 15.43
C ILE A 240 -16.81 -3.68 14.27
N ARG A 241 -18.03 -4.26 14.16
CA ARG A 241 -19.01 -3.85 13.14
C ARG A 241 -19.46 -2.39 13.31
N ARG A 242 -19.65 -1.92 14.55
CA ARG A 242 -19.99 -0.52 14.84
C ARG A 242 -18.85 0.43 14.43
N TRP A 243 -17.60 0.08 14.71
CA TRP A 243 -16.43 0.86 14.31
C TRP A 243 -16.28 0.90 12.78
N ALA A 244 -16.49 -0.22 12.09
CA ALA A 244 -16.50 -0.29 10.63
C ALA A 244 -17.59 0.61 10.02
N ASN A 245 -18.81 0.59 10.57
CA ASN A 245 -19.89 1.47 10.12
C ASN A 245 -19.57 2.95 10.36
N ARG A 246 -18.90 3.29 11.46
CA ARG A 246 -18.44 4.66 11.72
C ARG A 246 -17.41 5.11 10.70
N ALA A 247 -16.42 4.28 10.40
CA ALA A 247 -15.42 4.55 9.36
C ALA A 247 -16.07 4.75 7.98
N ALA A 248 -17.03 3.89 7.61
CA ALA A 248 -17.78 4.01 6.35
C ALA A 248 -18.55 5.33 6.23
N ARG A 249 -19.11 5.85 7.33
CA ARG A 249 -19.76 7.17 7.32
C ARG A 249 -18.76 8.30 7.10
N PHE A 250 -17.58 8.28 7.72
CA PHE A 250 -16.54 9.27 7.45
C PHE A 250 -16.15 9.25 5.96
N ILE A 251 -15.96 8.06 5.39
CA ILE A 251 -15.71 7.89 3.95
C ILE A 251 -16.85 8.51 3.12
N SER A 252 -18.11 8.24 3.48
CA SER A 252 -19.28 8.82 2.80
C SER A 252 -19.36 10.35 2.93
N SER A 253 -19.02 10.92 4.09
CA SER A 253 -18.96 12.38 4.29
C SER A 253 -17.89 13.02 3.41
N TYR A 254 -16.68 12.44 3.39
CA TYR A 254 -15.58 12.96 2.57
C TYR A 254 -15.84 12.85 1.07
N ALA A 255 -16.47 11.76 0.63
CA ALA A 255 -16.91 11.61 -0.75
C ALA A 255 -17.92 12.70 -1.19
N GLN A 256 -18.58 13.35 -0.24
CA GLN A 256 -19.52 14.45 -0.47
C GLN A 256 -18.91 15.84 -0.26
N GLY A 257 -17.58 15.92 -0.03
CA GLY A 257 -16.86 17.19 0.09
C GLY A 257 -17.01 17.87 1.45
N LEU A 258 -17.37 17.13 2.49
CA LEU A 258 -17.27 17.62 3.88
C LEU A 258 -15.81 17.59 4.31
N ASP A 259 -15.38 18.56 5.11
CA ASP A 259 -14.08 18.52 5.78
C ASP A 259 -14.11 17.67 7.07
N GLY A 260 -12.98 17.62 7.80
CA GLY A 260 -12.88 16.80 9.02
C GLY A 260 -13.83 17.22 10.14
N ALA A 261 -14.04 18.52 10.33
CA ALA A 261 -14.91 19.03 11.38
C ALA A 261 -16.38 18.84 11.01
N GLU A 262 -16.74 19.17 9.76
CA GLU A 262 -18.05 18.94 9.18
C GLU A 262 -18.43 17.45 9.22
N ALA A 263 -17.51 16.55 8.83
CA ALA A 263 -17.72 15.12 8.86
C ALA A 263 -17.91 14.58 10.28
N ALA A 264 -17.16 15.09 11.27
CA ALA A 264 -17.32 14.70 12.66
C ALA A 264 -18.68 15.15 13.21
N TYR A 265 -19.12 16.37 12.89
CA TYR A 265 -20.44 16.89 13.23
C TYR A 265 -21.56 16.04 12.61
N ALA A 266 -21.47 15.77 11.30
CA ALA A 266 -22.42 14.93 10.58
C ALA A 266 -22.53 13.53 11.19
N ASN A 267 -21.39 12.92 11.53
CA ASN A 267 -21.35 11.60 12.16
C ASN A 267 -21.95 11.56 13.56
N ARG A 268 -21.89 12.66 14.31
CA ARG A 268 -22.52 12.79 15.62
C ARG A 268 -24.05 12.87 15.49
N LYS A 269 -24.55 13.63 14.52
CA LYS A 269 -25.98 13.84 14.30
C LYS A 269 -26.67 12.64 13.63
N PHE A 270 -26.00 11.97 12.69
CA PHE A 270 -26.55 10.85 11.91
C PHE A 270 -25.83 9.52 12.17
N HIS A 271 -25.74 9.12 13.43
CA HIS A 271 -25.04 7.89 13.83
C HIS A 271 -25.75 6.59 13.42
N GLY A 272 -27.04 6.64 13.06
CA GLY A 272 -27.87 5.49 12.67
C GLY A 272 -27.71 5.03 11.22
N HIS A 273 -27.23 5.90 10.32
CA HIS A 273 -27.09 5.59 8.90
C HIS A 273 -25.65 5.18 8.56
N ARG A 274 -25.47 4.44 7.45
CA ARG A 274 -24.13 4.07 6.95
C ARG A 274 -23.62 5.02 5.87
N MET A 275 -24.53 5.68 5.16
CA MET A 275 -24.26 6.71 4.17
C MET A 275 -25.17 7.89 4.45
N LEU A 276 -24.68 9.09 4.18
CA LEU A 276 -25.47 10.31 4.24
C LEU A 276 -26.03 10.59 2.84
N PRO A 277 -27.35 10.77 2.66
CA PRO A 277 -27.89 11.27 1.41
C PRO A 277 -27.32 12.66 1.07
N ALA A 278 -27.13 12.95 -0.22
CA ALA A 278 -26.52 14.20 -0.69
C ALA A 278 -27.18 15.47 -0.11
N HIS A 279 -28.50 15.51 -0.06
CA HIS A 279 -29.24 16.64 0.50
C HIS A 279 -29.00 16.81 2.01
N VAL A 280 -28.81 15.71 2.75
CA VAL A 280 -28.50 15.74 4.19
C VAL A 280 -27.09 16.26 4.39
N ALA A 281 -26.11 15.79 3.61
CA ALA A 281 -24.74 16.27 3.70
C ALA A 281 -24.62 17.78 3.41
N ALA A 282 -25.33 18.26 2.38
CA ALA A 282 -25.37 19.69 2.06
C ALA A 282 -26.02 20.52 3.19
N SER A 283 -27.16 20.07 3.73
CA SER A 283 -27.82 20.74 4.85
C SER A 283 -26.93 20.80 6.09
N LEU A 284 -26.22 19.72 6.41
CA LEU A 284 -25.31 19.68 7.55
C LEU A 284 -24.12 20.62 7.40
N LYS A 285 -23.66 20.81 6.16
CA LYS A 285 -22.57 21.72 5.85
C LYS A 285 -22.98 23.17 6.10
N GLU A 286 -24.16 23.57 5.66
CA GLU A 286 -24.69 24.91 5.95
C GLU A 286 -24.97 25.10 7.44
N GLU A 287 -25.59 24.12 8.11
CA GLU A 287 -25.84 24.17 9.55
C GLU A 287 -24.52 24.29 10.36
N PHE A 288 -23.47 23.59 9.95
CA PHE A 288 -22.16 23.68 10.60
C PHE A 288 -21.54 25.07 10.46
N LYS A 289 -21.69 25.72 9.29
CA LYS A 289 -21.22 27.10 9.08
C LYS A 289 -21.97 28.11 9.96
N GLU A 290 -23.26 27.90 10.22
CA GLU A 290 -24.05 28.77 11.09
C GLU A 290 -23.66 28.64 12.57
N MET A 291 -23.01 27.54 12.95
CA MET A 291 -22.54 27.28 14.32
C MET A 291 -21.09 27.72 14.59
N ALA A 292 -20.32 28.03 13.54
CA ALA A 292 -18.89 28.35 13.60
C ALA A 292 -18.63 29.86 13.69
#